data_AF-A0A923QU50-F1
#
_entry.id   AF-A0A923QU50-F1
#
_cell.length_a   1.000
_cell.length_b   1.000
_cell.length_c   1.000
_cell.angle_alpha   90.00
_cell.angle_beta   90.00
_cell.angle_gamma   90.00
#
_symmetry.space_group_name_H-M   'P 1'
#
loop_
_entity.id
_entity.type
_entity.pdbx_description
1 polymer ?
#
loop_
_entity_poly.entity_id
_entity_poly.type
_entity_poly.pdbx_seq_one_letter_code
_entity_poly.pdbx_strand_id
1 'polypeptide(L)'
;MKLYYYSLFILFTIFLGCKPKFNVPDPEAGNINVSNYVAVGSSMTAGYANGALYYEVQQNSYAAILAEQFKLIGGGEFKIPFVSQGSVGMGNNNNAYSILGNRTDCLGAVSLGPVKVATQGDASVFLNVYNSQGPFHNMGVADVKVIDMAVNSYTNPFYQRMASTASSSILSDAVSRNASFFSVMLGLNDVLNYALKGAASESITPVSGAASVGFEASINDVINKLTANGAKGVIANIPSIKGMAYFNTIAWNALKLTKVKADSLTEVYWNYDSTKFYEGNNPFIIEDASIPFIGLRPIKEGEFVLLNVPLDSIKCHKWGSLKPLPNRFVLTLQEIDEIETAINSYNTILKNIAASKGLAFVDVNAFFAKIKSGYVYNGVTVNATFVSGGAYSLDGLNLTPRGNALLANEFIKAINTTYSSTMPETNALSYPAVIFP
;
A
#
# COMPACT_ATOMS: atom_id res chain seq x y z
N MET A 1 68.03 6.88 67.92
CA MET A 1 67.32 7.92 67.16
C MET A 1 66.08 7.28 66.54
N LYS A 2 64.89 7.50 67.12
CA LYS A 2 63.62 6.88 66.68
C LYS A 2 62.93 7.83 65.70
N LEU A 3 62.73 7.40 64.45
CA LEU A 3 61.97 8.11 63.43
C LEU A 3 60.50 7.65 63.48
N TYR A 4 59.58 8.61 63.51
CA TYR A 4 58.13 8.41 63.41
C TYR A 4 57.70 8.47 61.93
N TYR A 5 56.92 7.50 61.47
CA TYR A 5 56.20 7.55 60.18
C TYR A 5 54.70 7.64 60.45
N TYR A 6 54.09 8.74 59.99
CA TYR A 6 52.64 8.92 59.94
C TYR A 6 52.08 8.23 58.68
N SER A 7 51.20 7.25 58.86
CA SER A 7 50.43 6.66 57.76
C SER A 7 49.13 7.43 57.57
N LEU A 8 49.02 8.12 56.42
CA LEU A 8 47.82 8.81 55.97
C LEU A 8 46.83 7.79 55.38
N PHE A 9 45.67 7.60 56.01
CA PHE A 9 44.59 6.74 55.49
C PHE A 9 43.74 7.55 54.49
N ILE A 10 43.79 7.21 53.21
CA ILE A 10 42.91 7.77 52.17
C ILE A 10 41.65 6.89 52.11
N LEU A 11 40.51 7.46 52.51
CA LEU A 11 39.20 6.83 52.45
C LEU A 11 38.65 6.90 51.02
N PHE A 12 38.62 5.78 50.31
CA PHE A 12 38.06 5.67 48.97
C PHE A 12 36.53 5.52 49.06
N THR A 13 35.79 6.62 48.82
CA THR A 13 34.33 6.59 48.71
C THR A 13 33.92 6.07 47.33
N ILE A 14 33.41 4.83 47.30
CA ILE A 14 32.84 4.20 46.09
C ILE A 14 31.45 4.79 45.87
N PHE A 15 31.31 5.65 44.86
CA PHE A 15 30.00 6.07 44.35
C PHE A 15 29.39 4.91 43.56
N LEU A 16 28.49 4.14 44.18
CA LEU A 16 27.58 3.23 43.50
C LEU A 16 26.52 4.08 42.77
N GLY A 17 26.82 4.49 41.54
CA GLY A 17 25.84 5.07 40.65
C GLY A 17 24.79 4.03 40.27
N CYS A 18 23.62 4.05 40.92
CA CYS A 18 22.42 3.42 40.39
C CYS A 18 22.12 4.06 39.03
N LYS A 19 22.45 3.38 37.92
CA LYS A 19 21.81 3.71 36.64
C LYS A 19 20.30 3.53 36.88
N PRO A 20 19.46 4.55 36.72
CA PRO A 20 18.02 4.35 36.74
C PRO A 20 17.71 3.35 35.62
N LYS A 21 17.35 2.11 36.01
CA LYS A 21 16.77 1.16 35.07
C LYS A 21 15.39 1.72 34.78
N PHE A 22 15.20 2.28 33.59
CA PHE A 22 13.86 2.56 33.09
C PHE A 22 13.12 1.23 33.07
N ASN A 23 12.18 1.07 34.00
CA ASN A 23 11.34 -0.10 34.09
C ASN A 23 10.25 0.05 33.02
N VAL A 24 10.59 -0.31 31.78
CA VAL A 24 9.59 -0.44 30.72
C VAL A 24 8.81 -1.72 31.05
N PRO A 25 7.48 -1.66 31.25
CA PRO A 25 6.68 -2.85 31.49
C PRO A 25 6.92 -3.89 30.40
N ASP A 26 7.01 -5.16 30.78
CA ASP A 26 7.14 -6.23 29.81
C ASP A 26 5.91 -6.23 28.87
N PRO A 27 6.08 -6.55 27.58
CA PRO A 27 4.95 -6.68 26.67
C PRO A 27 4.00 -7.79 27.13
N GLU A 28 2.71 -7.46 27.22
CA GLU A 28 1.66 -8.38 27.65
C GLU A 28 0.61 -8.55 26.55
N ALA A 29 0.09 -9.77 26.43
CA ALA A 29 -0.94 -10.12 25.46
C ALA A 29 -2.32 -9.54 25.81
N GLY A 30 -2.54 -9.06 27.04
CA GLY A 30 -3.87 -8.67 27.50
C GLY A 30 -4.88 -9.80 27.28
N ASN A 31 -6.00 -9.50 26.61
CA ASN A 31 -7.10 -10.45 26.40
C ASN A 31 -7.07 -11.18 25.04
N ILE A 32 -5.93 -11.26 24.36
CA ILE A 32 -5.79 -11.96 23.05
C ILE A 32 -4.84 -13.16 23.12
N ASN A 33 -4.99 -14.07 22.16
CA ASN A 33 -4.07 -15.18 21.92
C ASN A 33 -3.56 -15.09 20.48
N VAL A 34 -2.29 -14.75 20.32
CA VAL A 34 -1.65 -14.56 19.01
C VAL A 34 -0.75 -15.74 18.59
N SER A 35 -0.83 -16.86 19.31
CA SER A 35 -0.01 -18.05 19.05
C SER A 35 -0.18 -18.60 17.62
N ASN A 36 -1.34 -18.41 17.01
CA ASN A 36 -1.59 -18.73 15.60
C ASN A 36 -2.21 -17.52 14.88
N TYR A 37 -1.35 -16.63 14.40
CA TYR A 37 -1.74 -15.43 13.66
C TYR A 37 -1.92 -15.73 12.16
N VAL A 38 -3.04 -15.29 11.58
CA VAL A 38 -3.31 -15.36 10.13
C VAL A 38 -3.61 -13.97 9.57
N ALA A 39 -2.89 -13.57 8.53
CA ALA A 39 -3.12 -12.29 7.84
C ALA A 39 -3.90 -12.54 6.55
N VAL A 40 -4.95 -11.77 6.28
CA VAL A 40 -5.77 -11.86 5.07
C VAL A 40 -5.83 -10.49 4.41
N GLY A 41 -5.51 -10.41 3.12
CA GLY A 41 -5.59 -9.14 2.42
C GLY A 41 -5.05 -9.19 0.99
N SER A 42 -4.78 -8.00 0.44
CA SER A 42 -4.25 -7.84 -0.91
C SER A 42 -2.73 -7.55 -0.92
N SER A 43 -2.26 -6.78 -1.90
CA SER A 43 -0.86 -6.43 -2.20
C SER A 43 -0.02 -6.02 -0.99
N MET A 44 -0.50 -5.10 -0.15
CA MET A 44 0.25 -4.65 1.04
C MET A 44 0.39 -5.75 2.10
N THR A 45 -0.55 -6.69 2.18
CA THR A 45 -0.49 -7.84 3.09
C THR A 45 0.51 -8.88 2.56
N ALA A 46 0.46 -9.13 1.26
CA ALA A 46 1.37 -10.03 0.55
C ALA A 46 2.83 -9.55 0.61
N GLY A 47 3.05 -8.23 0.70
CA GLY A 47 4.35 -7.60 0.55
C GLY A 47 4.71 -7.39 -0.91
N TYR A 48 3.81 -6.76 -1.66
CA TYR A 48 4.06 -6.31 -3.04
C TYR A 48 4.48 -4.85 -3.01
N ALA A 49 5.57 -4.50 -3.70
CA ALA A 49 6.00 -3.10 -3.83
C ALA A 49 6.89 -2.93 -5.07
N ASN A 50 7.19 -1.68 -5.45
CA ASN A 50 8.01 -1.36 -6.62
C ASN A 50 7.48 -2.02 -7.91
N GLY A 51 6.18 -2.31 -7.96
CA GLY A 51 5.51 -2.93 -9.09
C GLY A 51 5.68 -4.44 -9.22
N ALA A 52 6.15 -5.17 -8.20
CA ALA A 52 6.21 -6.64 -8.20
C ALA A 52 6.17 -7.27 -6.79
N LEU A 53 5.87 -8.57 -6.73
CA LEU A 53 6.09 -9.41 -5.55
C LEU A 53 7.52 -9.97 -5.59
N TYR A 54 8.31 -9.75 -4.54
CA TYR A 54 9.67 -10.28 -4.41
C TYR A 54 10.10 -10.41 -2.94
N TYR A 55 11.15 -11.18 -2.68
CA TYR A 55 11.50 -11.65 -1.34
C TYR A 55 11.61 -10.54 -0.27
N GLU A 56 12.39 -9.49 -0.53
CA GLU A 56 12.68 -8.44 0.46
C GLU A 56 11.42 -7.70 0.90
N VAL A 57 10.50 -7.38 -0.01
CA VAL A 57 9.24 -6.69 0.34
C VAL A 57 8.24 -7.58 1.04
N GLN A 58 8.29 -8.90 0.80
CA GLN A 58 7.50 -9.88 1.56
C GLN A 58 7.93 -9.93 3.03
N GLN A 59 9.23 -9.81 3.32
CA GLN A 59 9.74 -9.77 4.69
C GLN A 59 9.34 -8.48 5.43
N ASN A 60 9.03 -7.43 4.68
CA ASN A 60 8.76 -6.09 5.20
C ASN A 60 7.31 -5.63 4.99
N SER A 61 6.39 -6.56 4.73
CA SER A 61 4.96 -6.25 4.73
C SER A 61 4.48 -5.91 6.14
N TYR A 62 3.41 -5.10 6.27
CA TYR A 62 2.89 -4.78 7.60
C TYR A 62 2.51 -6.05 8.39
N ALA A 63 2.04 -7.09 7.69
CA ALA A 63 1.68 -8.38 8.29
C ALA A 63 2.91 -9.15 8.80
N ALA A 64 4.02 -9.15 8.06
CA ALA A 64 5.28 -9.76 8.50
C ALA A 64 5.86 -9.03 9.71
N ILE A 65 5.81 -7.69 9.70
CA ILE A 65 6.26 -6.85 10.82
C ILE A 65 5.38 -7.07 12.05
N LEU A 66 4.06 -7.14 11.88
CA LEU A 66 3.12 -7.41 12.97
C LEU A 66 3.35 -8.81 13.57
N ALA A 67 3.60 -9.82 12.73
CA ALA A 67 3.95 -11.16 13.19
C ALA A 67 5.23 -11.19 14.04
N GLU A 68 6.25 -10.40 13.67
CA GLU A 68 7.46 -10.26 14.48
C GLU A 68 7.17 -9.65 15.84
N GLN A 69 6.31 -8.63 15.90
CA GLN A 69 5.90 -8.01 17.17
C GLN A 69 5.06 -8.97 18.03
N PHE A 70 4.22 -9.81 17.43
CA PHE A 70 3.46 -10.81 18.17
C PHE A 70 4.33 -11.81 18.92
N LYS A 71 5.56 -12.10 18.47
CA LYS A 71 6.49 -12.98 19.21
C LYS A 71 6.76 -12.49 20.63
N LEU A 72 6.70 -11.18 20.86
CA LEU A 72 6.90 -10.58 22.19
C LEU A 72 5.79 -10.91 23.18
N ILE A 73 4.60 -11.30 22.70
CA ILE A 73 3.43 -11.61 23.51
C ILE A 73 2.91 -13.04 23.27
N GLY A 74 3.81 -13.97 22.89
CA GLY A 74 3.49 -15.39 22.69
C GLY A 74 3.05 -15.79 21.28
N GLY A 75 3.37 -14.97 20.28
CA GLY A 75 3.13 -15.27 18.86
C GLY A 75 3.97 -16.45 18.37
N GLY A 76 3.36 -17.29 17.53
CA GLY A 76 4.00 -18.45 16.94
C GLY A 76 4.74 -18.19 15.63
N GLU A 77 4.99 -19.26 14.88
CA GLU A 77 5.55 -19.18 13.55
C GLU A 77 4.58 -18.48 12.57
N PHE A 78 5.12 -17.60 11.73
CA PHE A 78 4.35 -16.94 10.67
C PHE A 78 4.96 -17.25 9.30
N LYS A 79 4.36 -18.20 8.61
CA LYS A 79 4.81 -18.66 7.27
C LYS A 79 4.26 -17.77 6.16
N ILE A 80 5.14 -17.28 5.30
CA ILE A 80 4.84 -16.49 4.09
C ILE A 80 5.21 -17.33 2.86
N PRO A 81 4.43 -17.30 1.76
CA PRO A 81 4.79 -17.95 0.49
C PRO A 81 5.92 -17.20 -0.22
N PHE A 82 7.12 -17.20 0.37
CA PHE A 82 8.26 -16.43 -0.09
C PHE A 82 8.65 -16.78 -1.51
N VAL A 83 8.77 -15.75 -2.35
CA VAL A 83 9.50 -15.79 -3.61
C VAL A 83 10.98 -16.09 -3.32
N SER A 84 11.69 -16.76 -4.24
CA SER A 84 13.11 -17.02 -4.08
C SER A 84 13.91 -15.73 -3.86
N GLN A 85 14.89 -15.74 -2.96
CA GLN A 85 15.74 -14.57 -2.68
C GLN A 85 16.55 -14.12 -3.91
N GLY A 86 16.85 -15.03 -4.85
CA GLY A 86 17.53 -14.70 -6.11
C GLY A 86 16.59 -14.24 -7.24
N SER A 87 15.29 -14.16 -7.00
CA SER A 87 14.30 -13.78 -8.00
C SER A 87 14.28 -12.28 -8.26
N VAL A 88 14.08 -11.88 -9.52
CA VAL A 88 13.80 -10.49 -9.90
C VAL A 88 12.33 -10.09 -9.67
N GLY A 89 11.56 -10.96 -9.01
CA GLY A 89 10.15 -10.76 -8.71
C GLY A 89 9.23 -10.86 -9.92
N MET A 90 7.93 -10.76 -9.65
CA MET A 90 6.91 -10.77 -10.69
C MET A 90 5.78 -9.79 -10.35
N GLY A 91 5.46 -8.91 -11.30
CA GLY A 91 4.30 -8.04 -11.25
C GLY A 91 3.20 -8.45 -12.23
N ASN A 92 2.03 -7.81 -12.11
CA ASN A 92 0.82 -8.17 -12.88
C ASN A 92 0.99 -8.01 -14.40
N ASN A 93 1.96 -7.21 -14.86
CA ASN A 93 2.29 -7.04 -16.28
C ASN A 93 3.55 -7.84 -16.70
N ASN A 94 3.83 -8.96 -16.01
CA ASN A 94 5.01 -9.81 -16.22
C ASN A 94 6.35 -9.05 -16.10
N ASN A 95 6.38 -8.01 -15.27
CA ASN A 95 7.55 -7.16 -15.07
C ASN A 95 8.32 -7.54 -13.81
N ALA A 96 9.65 -7.34 -13.83
CA ALA A 96 10.47 -7.36 -12.61
C ALA A 96 10.13 -6.17 -11.69
N TYR A 97 10.67 -6.18 -10.46
CA TYR A 97 10.57 -5.01 -9.58
C TYR A 97 11.39 -3.82 -10.12
N SER A 98 11.04 -2.62 -9.68
CA SER A 98 11.76 -1.39 -10.00
C SER A 98 12.76 -1.01 -8.91
N ILE A 99 13.87 -0.38 -9.30
CA ILE A 99 14.78 0.40 -8.45
C ILE A 99 14.84 1.85 -8.93
N LEU A 100 15.35 2.76 -8.11
CA LEU A 100 15.60 4.13 -8.55
C LEU A 100 16.89 4.15 -9.38
N GLY A 101 16.81 4.63 -10.61
CA GLY A 101 17.96 4.66 -11.52
C GLY A 101 17.84 5.76 -12.56
N ASN A 102 18.91 5.94 -13.33
CA ASN A 102 18.94 6.91 -14.42
C ASN A 102 18.04 6.45 -15.58
N ARG A 103 17.15 7.34 -16.01
CA ARG A 103 16.34 7.20 -17.21
C ARG A 103 16.64 8.36 -18.14
N THR A 104 16.86 8.05 -19.41
CA THR A 104 16.97 9.05 -20.48
C THR A 104 15.62 9.18 -21.15
N ASP A 105 15.09 10.40 -21.23
CA ASP A 105 13.86 10.67 -21.96
C ASP A 105 14.10 10.80 -23.47
N CYS A 106 13.02 10.89 -24.24
CA CYS A 106 13.07 11.04 -25.69
C CYS A 106 13.71 12.35 -26.20
N LEU A 107 14.05 13.29 -25.31
CA LEU A 107 14.81 14.51 -25.62
C LEU A 107 16.30 14.40 -25.24
N GLY A 108 16.72 13.23 -24.76
CA GLY A 108 18.10 12.99 -24.31
C GLY A 108 18.38 13.50 -22.90
N ALA A 109 17.38 13.98 -22.15
CA ALA A 109 17.58 14.43 -20.79
C ALA A 109 17.62 13.23 -19.82
N VAL A 110 18.62 13.20 -18.96
CA VAL A 110 18.80 12.15 -17.95
C VAL A 110 18.22 12.61 -16.61
N SER A 111 17.36 11.79 -16.01
CA SER A 111 16.80 12.03 -14.68
C SER A 111 16.63 10.73 -13.90
N LEU A 112 16.58 10.81 -12.58
CA LEU A 112 16.24 9.65 -11.74
C LEU A 112 14.75 9.30 -11.86
N GLY A 113 14.46 8.00 -11.94
CA GLY A 113 13.11 7.47 -11.93
C GLY A 113 13.08 5.96 -11.73
N PRO A 114 11.88 5.34 -11.64
CA PRO A 114 11.76 3.90 -11.58
C PRO A 114 12.33 3.22 -12.83
N VAL A 115 13.28 2.30 -12.65
CA VAL A 115 13.89 1.47 -13.70
C VAL A 115 13.76 0.01 -13.30
N LYS A 116 13.38 -0.86 -14.24
CA LYS A 116 13.25 -2.30 -13.99
C LYS A 116 14.63 -2.94 -13.83
N VAL A 117 14.78 -3.81 -12.84
CA VAL A 117 16.04 -4.56 -12.64
C VAL A 117 16.30 -5.60 -13.73
N ALA A 118 15.25 -6.02 -14.44
CA ALA A 118 15.31 -6.90 -15.59
C ALA A 118 14.17 -6.59 -16.58
N THR A 119 14.33 -6.99 -17.84
CA THR A 119 13.33 -6.74 -18.90
C THR A 119 11.99 -7.43 -18.63
N GLN A 120 12.01 -8.60 -18.00
CA GLN A 120 10.84 -9.39 -17.63
C GLN A 120 10.95 -9.86 -16.18
N GLY A 121 9.81 -10.15 -15.57
CA GLY A 121 9.74 -10.79 -14.26
C GLY A 121 10.10 -12.28 -14.31
N ASP A 122 10.21 -12.87 -13.13
CA ASP A 122 10.58 -14.26 -12.96
C ASP A 122 9.35 -15.17 -12.83
N ALA A 123 9.05 -15.94 -13.87
CA ALA A 123 7.88 -16.82 -13.93
C ALA A 123 7.86 -17.89 -12.82
N SER A 124 9.00 -18.20 -12.18
CA SER A 124 9.05 -19.12 -11.03
C SER A 124 8.24 -18.62 -9.83
N VAL A 125 7.93 -17.32 -9.76
CA VAL A 125 7.04 -16.74 -8.75
C VAL A 125 5.64 -17.36 -8.81
N PHE A 126 5.19 -17.83 -9.98
CA PHE A 126 3.86 -18.43 -10.13
C PHE A 126 3.82 -19.94 -9.91
N LEU A 127 4.97 -20.58 -9.63
CA LEU A 127 4.98 -21.98 -9.24
C LEU A 127 4.34 -22.17 -7.87
N ASN A 128 3.49 -23.19 -7.74
CA ASN A 128 2.92 -23.56 -6.45
C ASN A 128 4.01 -24.09 -5.50
N VAL A 129 4.10 -23.49 -4.31
CA VAL A 129 5.07 -23.85 -3.26
C VAL A 129 4.40 -24.38 -2.00
N TYR A 130 3.10 -24.71 -2.03
CA TYR A 130 2.36 -25.15 -0.85
C TYR A 130 2.97 -26.41 -0.21
N ASN A 131 3.28 -27.43 -1.01
CA ASN A 131 3.86 -28.68 -0.49
C ASN A 131 5.27 -28.53 0.07
N SER A 132 6.03 -27.52 -0.36
CA SER A 132 7.43 -27.32 0.07
C SER A 132 7.60 -26.28 1.18
N GLN A 133 6.71 -25.28 1.25
CA GLN A 133 6.84 -24.16 2.19
C GLN A 133 5.59 -23.97 3.08
N GLY A 134 4.45 -24.53 2.70
CA GLY A 134 3.18 -24.36 3.39
C GLY A 134 3.05 -25.21 4.67
N PRO A 135 1.85 -25.19 5.29
CA PRO A 135 0.76 -24.25 5.03
C PRO A 135 1.11 -22.81 5.47
N PHE A 136 0.52 -21.81 4.82
CA PHE A 136 0.87 -20.40 5.03
C PHE A 136 -0.04 -19.69 6.02
N HIS A 137 0.49 -18.67 6.68
CA HIS A 137 -0.25 -17.79 7.59
C HIS A 137 -0.53 -16.43 6.95
N ASN A 138 0.35 -15.99 6.06
CA ASN A 138 0.10 -14.82 5.22
C ASN A 138 -0.73 -15.23 4.00
N MET A 139 -2.03 -14.93 4.06
CA MET A 139 -3.02 -15.08 3.00
C MET A 139 -3.23 -13.75 2.25
N GLY A 140 -2.15 -13.01 2.06
CA GLY A 140 -2.09 -11.84 1.20
C GLY A 140 -1.95 -12.24 -0.27
N VAL A 141 -2.92 -11.87 -1.10
CA VAL A 141 -2.90 -12.16 -2.54
C VAL A 141 -2.92 -10.85 -3.32
N ALA A 142 -1.88 -10.57 -4.09
CA ALA A 142 -1.83 -9.35 -4.88
C ALA A 142 -3.01 -9.30 -5.87
N ASP A 143 -3.60 -8.11 -6.00
CA ASP A 143 -4.73 -7.80 -6.90
C ASP A 143 -6.09 -8.45 -6.56
N VAL A 144 -6.23 -9.02 -5.36
CA VAL A 144 -7.48 -9.68 -4.96
C VAL A 144 -8.56 -8.67 -4.55
N LYS A 145 -9.78 -8.82 -5.07
CA LYS A 145 -10.98 -8.13 -4.59
C LYS A 145 -11.63 -8.93 -3.46
N VAL A 146 -12.46 -8.30 -2.62
CA VAL A 146 -13.15 -9.06 -1.56
C VAL A 146 -14.09 -10.14 -2.12
N ILE A 147 -14.66 -9.89 -3.30
CA ILE A 147 -15.55 -10.84 -4.00
C ILE A 147 -14.82 -12.08 -4.52
N ASP A 148 -13.50 -12.06 -4.60
CA ASP A 148 -12.70 -13.19 -5.08
C ASP A 148 -12.38 -14.20 -3.97
N MET A 149 -12.50 -13.79 -2.70
CA MET A 149 -11.99 -14.55 -1.56
C MET A 149 -12.58 -15.96 -1.45
N ALA A 150 -13.86 -16.12 -1.79
CA ALA A 150 -14.59 -17.38 -1.71
C ALA A 150 -14.68 -18.13 -3.05
N VAL A 151 -14.04 -17.62 -4.12
CA VAL A 151 -14.07 -18.26 -5.44
C VAL A 151 -13.20 -19.51 -5.44
N ASN A 152 -13.81 -20.66 -5.74
CA ASN A 152 -13.09 -21.91 -5.91
C ASN A 152 -12.36 -21.95 -7.25
N SER A 153 -11.21 -22.61 -7.30
CA SER A 153 -10.37 -22.66 -8.51
C SER A 153 -9.97 -21.27 -9.02
N TYR A 154 -9.78 -20.32 -8.10
CA TYR A 154 -9.44 -18.94 -8.44
C TYR A 154 -8.10 -18.89 -9.20
N THR A 155 -8.11 -18.23 -10.35
CA THR A 155 -7.03 -18.29 -11.35
C THR A 155 -5.96 -17.22 -11.19
N ASN A 156 -6.03 -16.41 -10.12
CA ASN A 156 -4.99 -15.44 -9.82
C ASN A 156 -3.67 -16.17 -9.54
N PRO A 157 -2.61 -15.92 -10.33
CA PRO A 157 -1.37 -16.68 -10.25
C PRO A 157 -0.61 -16.45 -8.93
N PHE A 158 -0.82 -15.31 -8.25
CA PHE A 158 -0.28 -15.07 -6.91
C PHE A 158 -0.95 -15.96 -5.86
N TYR A 159 -2.24 -16.26 -6.00
CA TYR A 159 -2.89 -17.25 -5.13
C TYR A 159 -2.48 -18.68 -5.51
N GLN A 160 -2.37 -18.99 -6.81
CA GLN A 160 -1.92 -20.31 -7.26
C GLN A 160 -0.54 -20.71 -6.72
N ARG A 161 0.34 -19.74 -6.43
CA ARG A 161 1.61 -19.97 -5.70
C ARG A 161 1.39 -20.66 -4.36
N MET A 162 0.31 -20.35 -3.67
CA MET A 162 0.10 -20.69 -2.27
C MET A 162 -1.17 -21.51 -1.99
N ALA A 163 -1.93 -21.84 -3.02
CA ALA A 163 -3.16 -22.63 -2.92
C ALA A 163 -2.86 -24.04 -2.41
N SER A 164 -3.66 -24.53 -1.45
CA SER A 164 -3.51 -25.89 -0.92
C SER A 164 -3.87 -26.98 -1.93
N THR A 165 -4.85 -26.70 -2.79
CA THR A 165 -5.31 -27.58 -3.86
C THR A 165 -5.69 -26.76 -5.09
N ALA A 166 -5.89 -27.41 -6.23
CA ALA A 166 -6.36 -26.71 -7.43
C ALA A 166 -7.78 -26.14 -7.31
N SER A 167 -8.58 -26.65 -6.35
CA SER A 167 -9.98 -26.25 -6.16
C SER A 167 -10.23 -25.37 -4.93
N SER A 168 -9.22 -25.14 -4.08
CA SER A 168 -9.37 -24.30 -2.90
C SER A 168 -9.64 -22.85 -3.28
N SER A 169 -10.32 -22.14 -2.39
CA SER A 169 -10.41 -20.68 -2.39
C SER A 169 -9.47 -20.09 -1.34
N ILE A 170 -9.10 -18.82 -1.52
CA ILE A 170 -8.26 -18.08 -0.56
C ILE A 170 -8.87 -18.17 0.85
N LEU A 171 -10.20 -18.00 0.95
CA LEU A 171 -10.92 -18.05 2.21
C LEU A 171 -10.91 -19.45 2.83
N SER A 172 -11.09 -20.51 2.03
CA SER A 172 -11.01 -21.89 2.55
C SER A 172 -9.62 -22.21 3.11
N ASP A 173 -8.56 -21.77 2.42
CA ASP A 173 -7.19 -21.97 2.89
C ASP A 173 -6.92 -21.15 4.14
N ALA A 174 -7.37 -19.90 4.21
CA ALA A 174 -7.23 -19.05 5.40
C ALA A 174 -7.94 -19.63 6.63
N VAL A 175 -9.18 -20.12 6.45
CA VAL A 175 -9.97 -20.72 7.53
C VAL A 175 -9.35 -22.05 7.99
N SER A 176 -8.80 -22.84 7.07
CA SER A 176 -8.11 -24.10 7.41
C SER A 176 -6.91 -23.91 8.34
N ARG A 177 -6.38 -22.68 8.44
CA ARG A 177 -5.30 -22.35 9.38
C ARG A 177 -5.78 -22.31 10.83
N ASN A 178 -7.08 -22.25 11.08
CA ASN A 178 -7.68 -22.23 12.43
C ASN A 178 -7.05 -21.17 13.34
N ALA A 179 -7.05 -19.92 12.87
CA ALA A 179 -6.39 -18.79 13.54
C ALA A 179 -6.87 -18.62 14.99
N SER A 180 -5.95 -18.28 15.90
CA SER A 180 -6.31 -17.76 17.23
C SER A 180 -6.44 -16.23 17.21
N PHE A 181 -5.74 -15.58 16.27
CA PHE A 181 -5.85 -14.16 15.97
C PHE A 181 -5.73 -13.91 14.47
N PHE A 182 -6.47 -12.95 13.92
CA PHE A 182 -6.35 -12.59 12.50
C PHE A 182 -6.23 -11.08 12.26
N SER A 183 -5.69 -10.71 11.10
CA SER A 183 -5.82 -9.35 10.56
C SER A 183 -6.45 -9.38 9.18
N VAL A 184 -7.41 -8.50 8.91
CA VAL A 184 -8.02 -8.34 7.58
C VAL A 184 -7.79 -6.93 7.04
N MET A 185 -7.20 -6.84 5.85
CA MET A 185 -7.15 -5.61 5.05
C MET A 185 -7.50 -5.92 3.59
N LEU A 186 -8.79 -5.84 3.27
CA LEU A 186 -9.39 -6.11 1.97
C LEU A 186 -10.21 -4.90 1.52
N GLY A 187 -10.49 -4.80 0.21
CA GLY A 187 -11.39 -3.80 -0.35
C GLY A 187 -10.74 -2.72 -1.21
N LEU A 188 -9.42 -2.53 -1.14
CA LEU A 188 -8.78 -1.49 -1.94
C LEU A 188 -8.87 -1.81 -3.44
N ASN A 189 -8.62 -3.07 -3.83
CA ASN A 189 -8.70 -3.50 -5.24
C ASN A 189 -10.14 -3.52 -5.80
N ASP A 190 -11.16 -3.50 -4.95
CA ASP A 190 -12.56 -3.37 -5.36
C ASP A 190 -12.87 -2.03 -6.03
N VAL A 191 -12.05 -0.99 -5.78
CA VAL A 191 -12.08 0.30 -6.49
C VAL A 191 -10.81 0.59 -7.29
N LEU A 192 -9.65 0.12 -6.82
CA LEU A 192 -8.36 0.51 -7.36
C LEU A 192 -8.20 0.03 -8.81
N ASN A 193 -8.69 -1.16 -9.16
CA ASN A 193 -8.53 -1.69 -10.51
C ASN A 193 -9.27 -0.84 -11.55
N TYR A 194 -10.44 -0.30 -11.18
CA TYR A 194 -11.18 0.69 -11.98
C TYR A 194 -10.43 2.02 -12.06
N ALA A 195 -9.95 2.53 -10.92
CA ALA A 195 -9.21 3.80 -10.85
C ALA A 195 -7.90 3.78 -11.67
N LEU A 196 -7.14 2.68 -11.64
CA LEU A 196 -5.88 2.52 -12.36
C LEU A 196 -6.04 2.49 -13.89
N LYS A 197 -7.26 2.29 -14.37
CA LYS A 197 -7.62 2.28 -15.80
C LYS A 197 -8.29 3.58 -16.24
N GLY A 198 -8.20 4.63 -15.43
CA GLY A 198 -8.86 5.91 -15.71
C GLY A 198 -10.36 5.74 -15.89
N ALA A 199 -10.97 4.86 -15.08
CA ALA A 199 -12.41 4.55 -15.14
C ALA A 199 -12.93 4.06 -16.52
N ALA A 200 -12.03 3.78 -17.47
CA ALA A 200 -12.37 3.40 -18.84
C ALA A 200 -12.62 1.89 -19.02
N SER A 201 -12.26 1.08 -18.03
CA SER A 201 -12.45 -0.37 -18.00
C SER A 201 -12.45 -0.87 -16.56
N GLU A 202 -12.83 -2.13 -16.33
CA GLU A 202 -13.16 -2.68 -15.01
C GLU A 202 -14.42 -2.03 -14.42
N SER A 203 -14.85 -2.52 -13.27
CA SER A 203 -15.94 -1.93 -12.50
C SER A 203 -15.58 -1.88 -11.01
N ILE A 204 -16.17 -0.90 -10.34
CA ILE A 204 -16.23 -0.85 -8.88
C ILE A 204 -17.12 -2.02 -8.42
N THR A 205 -16.67 -2.77 -7.41
CA THR A 205 -17.50 -3.81 -6.81
C THR A 205 -18.80 -3.20 -6.23
N PRO A 206 -19.99 -3.71 -6.57
CA PRO A 206 -21.22 -3.20 -5.98
C PRO A 206 -21.19 -3.29 -4.44
N VAL A 207 -21.70 -2.27 -3.73
CA VAL A 207 -21.77 -2.28 -2.27
C VAL A 207 -22.62 -3.46 -1.78
N SER A 208 -23.79 -3.64 -2.39
CA SER A 208 -24.74 -4.72 -2.12
C SER A 208 -24.66 -5.83 -3.17
N GLY A 209 -25.16 -7.01 -2.82
CA GLY A 209 -25.13 -8.21 -3.65
C GLY A 209 -24.85 -9.44 -2.80
N ALA A 210 -25.03 -10.63 -3.37
CA ALA A 210 -24.66 -11.89 -2.70
C ALA A 210 -23.14 -11.97 -2.47
N ALA A 211 -22.69 -12.92 -1.64
CA ALA A 211 -21.26 -13.21 -1.51
C ALA A 211 -20.66 -13.55 -2.89
N SER A 212 -19.44 -13.08 -3.13
CA SER A 212 -18.76 -13.08 -4.44
C SER A 212 -19.36 -12.18 -5.52
N VAL A 213 -20.33 -11.32 -5.17
CA VAL A 213 -20.91 -10.31 -6.06
C VAL A 213 -20.85 -8.91 -5.44
N GLY A 214 -21.36 -8.78 -4.22
CA GLY A 214 -21.37 -7.52 -3.47
C GLY A 214 -20.29 -7.46 -2.41
N PHE A 215 -19.78 -6.27 -2.14
CA PHE A 215 -18.76 -6.03 -1.12
C PHE A 215 -19.25 -6.48 0.26
N GLU A 216 -20.44 -6.02 0.69
CA GLU A 216 -20.95 -6.24 2.04
C GLU A 216 -21.11 -7.72 2.39
N ALA A 217 -21.77 -8.50 1.54
CA ALA A 217 -21.98 -9.91 1.80
C ALA A 217 -20.66 -10.70 1.77
N SER A 218 -19.73 -10.32 0.88
CA SER A 218 -18.44 -11.00 0.74
C SER A 218 -17.53 -10.75 1.95
N ILE A 219 -17.41 -9.49 2.41
CA ILE A 219 -16.60 -9.20 3.60
C ILE A 219 -17.22 -9.80 4.87
N ASN A 220 -18.56 -9.81 4.98
CA ASN A 220 -19.24 -10.50 6.08
C ASN A 220 -18.95 -12.00 6.09
N ASP A 221 -18.98 -12.67 4.92
CA ASP A 221 -18.64 -14.10 4.83
C ASP A 221 -17.21 -14.37 5.30
N VAL A 222 -16.24 -13.56 4.87
CA VAL A 222 -14.83 -13.65 5.32
C VAL A 222 -14.73 -13.53 6.83
N ILE A 223 -15.29 -12.47 7.43
CA ILE A 223 -15.18 -12.22 8.87
C ILE A 223 -15.96 -13.25 9.69
N ASN A 224 -17.14 -13.66 9.24
CA ASN A 224 -17.93 -14.69 9.92
C ASN A 224 -17.18 -16.01 9.99
N LYS A 225 -16.54 -16.45 8.90
CA LYS A 225 -15.76 -17.69 8.89
C LYS A 225 -14.48 -17.61 9.73
N LEU A 226 -13.78 -16.47 9.71
CA LEU A 226 -12.59 -16.28 10.56
C LEU A 226 -12.93 -16.23 12.05
N THR A 227 -14.10 -15.68 12.40
CA THR A 227 -14.56 -15.59 13.81
C THR A 227 -15.33 -16.83 14.29
N ALA A 228 -15.64 -17.79 13.41
CA ALA A 228 -16.49 -18.94 13.73
C ALA A 228 -15.96 -19.79 14.90
N ASN A 229 -14.64 -19.88 15.04
CA ASN A 229 -13.98 -20.64 16.12
C ASN A 229 -13.52 -19.75 17.29
N GLY A 230 -14.09 -18.54 17.42
CA GLY A 230 -13.81 -17.62 18.53
C GLY A 230 -12.51 -16.81 18.39
N ALA A 231 -11.88 -16.82 17.21
CA ALA A 231 -10.70 -16.02 16.95
C ALA A 231 -11.00 -14.52 17.10
N LYS A 232 -10.14 -13.82 17.83
CA LYS A 232 -10.12 -12.34 17.86
C LYS A 232 -9.34 -11.83 16.66
N GLY A 233 -9.39 -10.53 16.40
CA GLY A 233 -8.68 -10.00 15.26
C GLY A 233 -8.78 -8.50 15.10
N VAL A 234 -8.22 -8.03 14.00
CA VAL A 234 -8.17 -6.61 13.64
C VAL A 234 -8.61 -6.45 12.19
N ILE A 235 -9.49 -5.48 11.95
CA ILE A 235 -9.97 -5.11 10.62
C ILE A 235 -9.46 -3.70 10.31
N ALA A 236 -8.86 -3.54 9.14
CA ALA A 236 -8.48 -2.25 8.60
C ALA A 236 -9.52 -1.77 7.58
N ASN A 237 -9.80 -0.47 7.60
CA ASN A 237 -10.49 0.19 6.50
C ASN A 237 -9.54 0.43 5.32
N ILE A 238 -10.02 1.01 4.23
CA ILE A 238 -9.23 1.26 3.02
C ILE A 238 -8.97 2.77 2.81
N PRO A 239 -7.80 3.13 2.26
CA PRO A 239 -7.45 4.52 2.05
C PRO A 239 -8.22 5.14 0.88
N SER A 240 -8.41 6.46 0.95
CA SER A 240 -8.85 7.29 -0.18
C SER A 240 -7.78 7.28 -1.27
N ILE A 241 -8.20 7.21 -2.55
CA ILE A 241 -7.24 7.31 -3.66
C ILE A 241 -6.62 8.71 -3.73
N LYS A 242 -7.33 9.72 -3.21
CA LYS A 242 -6.82 11.09 -3.05
C LYS A 242 -5.60 11.16 -2.13
N GLY A 243 -5.38 10.16 -1.28
CA GLY A 243 -4.21 10.04 -0.39
C GLY A 243 -2.97 9.43 -1.05
N MET A 244 -3.10 8.82 -2.23
CA MET A 244 -2.05 7.97 -2.83
C MET A 244 -1.16 8.73 -3.81
N ALA A 245 0.15 8.46 -3.77
CA ALA A 245 1.12 9.12 -4.63
C ALA A 245 0.82 8.91 -6.12
N TYR A 246 0.34 7.71 -6.50
CA TYR A 246 -0.02 7.38 -7.88
C TYR A 246 -0.98 8.38 -8.55
N PHE A 247 -1.94 8.94 -7.79
CA PHE A 247 -2.93 9.88 -8.32
C PHE A 247 -2.52 11.35 -8.14
N ASN A 248 -1.59 11.65 -7.23
CA ASN A 248 -1.22 13.02 -6.87
C ASN A 248 0.15 13.48 -7.41
N THR A 249 0.96 12.57 -7.99
CA THR A 249 2.32 12.90 -8.43
C THR A 249 2.34 13.87 -9.61
N ILE A 250 1.41 13.71 -10.56
CA ILE A 250 1.33 14.55 -11.74
C ILE A 250 0.20 15.55 -11.52
N ALA A 251 0.55 16.83 -11.39
CA ALA A 251 -0.45 17.88 -11.24
C ALA A 251 -1.30 18.02 -12.52
N TRP A 252 -2.59 18.30 -12.36
CA TRP A 252 -3.54 18.53 -13.45
C TRP A 252 -3.09 19.63 -14.42
N ASN A 253 -2.35 20.62 -13.93
CA ASN A 253 -1.82 21.75 -14.69
C ASN A 253 -0.31 21.64 -15.01
N ALA A 254 0.25 20.44 -15.09
CA ALA A 254 1.67 20.24 -15.36
C ALA A 254 2.08 20.44 -16.84
N LEU A 255 1.18 20.91 -17.73
CA LEU A 255 1.54 21.27 -19.09
C LEU A 255 2.32 22.59 -19.09
N LYS A 256 3.65 22.51 -19.09
CA LYS A 256 4.54 23.67 -19.11
C LYS A 256 4.79 24.19 -20.53
N LEU A 257 4.38 25.44 -20.80
CA LEU A 257 4.46 26.07 -22.11
C LEU A 257 5.34 27.33 -22.08
N THR A 258 6.05 27.58 -23.18
CA THR A 258 6.63 28.91 -23.48
C THR A 258 5.54 29.82 -24.03
N LYS A 259 5.73 31.14 -23.98
CA LYS A 259 4.78 32.11 -24.55
C LYS A 259 4.36 31.78 -25.98
N VAL A 260 5.33 31.46 -26.85
CA VAL A 260 5.08 31.10 -28.26
C VAL A 260 4.19 29.86 -28.37
N LYS A 261 4.45 28.80 -27.59
CA LYS A 261 3.63 27.58 -27.62
C LYS A 261 2.22 27.81 -27.08
N ALA A 262 2.10 28.64 -26.05
CA ALA A 262 0.80 29.01 -25.47
C ALA A 262 -0.06 29.78 -26.46
N ASP A 263 0.52 30.74 -27.18
CA ASP A 263 -0.20 31.50 -28.23
C ASP A 263 -0.66 30.57 -29.35
N SER A 264 0.21 29.68 -29.85
CA SER A 264 -0.16 28.72 -30.90
C SER A 264 -1.26 27.75 -30.45
N LEU A 265 -1.20 27.24 -29.21
CA LEU A 265 -2.26 26.36 -28.69
C LEU A 265 -3.57 27.11 -28.51
N THR A 266 -3.53 28.36 -28.04
CA THR A 266 -4.72 29.21 -27.92
C THR A 266 -5.40 29.40 -29.28
N GLU A 267 -4.63 29.65 -30.35
CA GLU A 267 -5.17 29.77 -31.70
C GLU A 267 -5.83 28.46 -32.17
N VAL A 268 -5.22 27.31 -31.91
CA VAL A 268 -5.78 25.99 -32.23
C VAL A 268 -7.10 25.76 -31.49
N TYR A 269 -7.14 26.03 -30.18
CA TYR A 269 -8.31 25.73 -29.34
C TYR A 269 -9.39 26.81 -29.32
N TRP A 270 -9.11 28.01 -29.82
CA TRP A 270 -10.08 29.09 -29.91
C TRP A 270 -11.37 28.68 -30.64
N ASN A 271 -11.22 27.93 -31.74
CA ASN A 271 -12.33 27.49 -32.58
C ASN A 271 -13.03 26.22 -32.07
N TYR A 272 -12.44 25.50 -31.10
CA TYR A 272 -13.03 24.29 -30.53
C TYR A 272 -13.90 24.64 -29.31
N ASP A 273 -13.31 25.28 -28.29
CA ASP A 273 -13.99 25.54 -27.01
C ASP A 273 -13.56 26.86 -26.36
N SER A 274 -12.88 27.74 -27.11
CA SER A 274 -12.34 29.01 -26.61
C SER A 274 -11.30 28.87 -25.49
N THR A 275 -10.69 27.70 -25.32
CA THR A 275 -9.60 27.50 -24.35
C THR A 275 -8.43 28.44 -24.65
N LYS A 276 -7.94 29.10 -23.60
CA LYS A 276 -6.74 29.93 -23.64
C LYS A 276 -5.61 29.29 -22.84
N PHE A 277 -4.40 29.38 -23.40
CA PHE A 277 -3.17 28.95 -22.76
C PHE A 277 -2.29 30.16 -22.46
N TYR A 278 -1.46 30.02 -21.43
CA TYR A 278 -0.55 31.06 -20.95
C TYR A 278 0.88 30.53 -20.89
N GLU A 279 1.85 31.44 -20.82
CA GLU A 279 3.21 31.04 -20.48
C GLU A 279 3.25 30.41 -19.07
N GLY A 280 3.99 29.31 -18.91
CA GLY A 280 4.05 28.56 -17.65
C GLY A 280 3.13 27.35 -17.61
N ASN A 281 2.54 27.09 -16.44
CA ASN A 281 1.75 25.89 -16.16
C ASN A 281 0.31 26.04 -16.68
N ASN A 282 -0.16 25.04 -17.42
CA ASN A 282 -1.50 25.01 -18.01
C ASN A 282 -2.15 23.65 -17.76
N PRO A 283 -3.48 23.56 -17.80
CA PRO A 283 -4.18 22.28 -17.81
C PRO A 283 -3.76 21.44 -19.03
N PHE A 284 -3.67 20.13 -18.87
CA PHE A 284 -3.59 19.24 -20.02
C PHE A 284 -4.92 19.20 -20.78
N ILE A 285 -4.86 18.96 -22.09
CA ILE A 285 -6.04 18.56 -22.87
C ILE A 285 -6.25 17.05 -22.72
N ILE A 286 -7.48 16.63 -22.44
CA ILE A 286 -7.85 15.22 -22.20
C ILE A 286 -8.98 14.80 -23.14
N GLU A 287 -9.09 13.51 -23.41
CA GLU A 287 -10.28 12.92 -24.01
C GLU A 287 -11.39 12.91 -22.96
N ASP A 288 -12.58 13.38 -23.34
CA ASP A 288 -13.77 13.31 -22.50
C ASP A 288 -15.00 13.10 -23.38
N ALA A 289 -15.55 11.88 -23.33
CA ALA A 289 -16.71 11.48 -24.12
C ALA A 289 -18.00 12.24 -23.73
N SER A 290 -18.03 12.90 -22.57
CA SER A 290 -19.16 13.74 -22.18
C SER A 290 -19.22 15.05 -22.97
N ILE A 291 -18.15 15.44 -23.67
CA ILE A 291 -18.10 16.65 -24.50
C ILE A 291 -18.63 16.34 -25.91
N PRO A 292 -19.81 16.87 -26.29
CA PRO A 292 -20.42 16.56 -27.58
C PRO A 292 -19.54 17.00 -28.76
N PHE A 293 -19.56 16.19 -29.83
CA PHE A 293 -18.87 16.41 -31.11
C PHE A 293 -17.33 16.40 -31.07
N ILE A 294 -16.72 17.12 -30.14
CA ILE A 294 -15.26 17.31 -30.09
C ILE A 294 -14.58 16.25 -29.23
N GLY A 295 -15.25 15.77 -28.16
CA GLY A 295 -14.75 14.67 -27.32
C GLY A 295 -13.46 14.99 -26.55
N LEU A 296 -13.11 16.26 -26.38
CA LEU A 296 -11.94 16.71 -25.65
C LEU A 296 -12.24 17.98 -24.87
N ARG A 297 -11.44 18.23 -23.83
CA ARG A 297 -11.45 19.49 -23.07
C ARG A 297 -10.16 19.66 -22.26
N PRO A 298 -9.90 20.85 -21.69
CA PRO A 298 -8.97 20.98 -20.58
C PRO A 298 -9.39 20.12 -19.39
N ILE A 299 -8.42 19.46 -18.77
CA ILE A 299 -8.57 18.84 -17.46
C ILE A 299 -8.91 19.91 -16.41
N LYS A 300 -9.84 19.59 -15.51
CA LYS A 300 -10.29 20.51 -14.46
C LYS A 300 -9.38 20.42 -13.25
N GLU A 301 -9.34 21.49 -12.47
CA GLU A 301 -8.71 21.45 -11.16
C GLU A 301 -9.35 20.36 -10.28
N GLY A 302 -8.51 19.54 -9.65
CA GLY A 302 -8.94 18.42 -8.81
C GLY A 302 -9.09 17.08 -9.54
N GLU A 303 -9.04 17.07 -10.88
CA GLU A 303 -8.94 15.82 -11.66
C GLU A 303 -7.52 15.26 -11.62
N PHE A 304 -7.39 13.96 -11.87
CA PHE A 304 -6.10 13.27 -11.78
C PHE A 304 -5.52 12.93 -13.15
N VAL A 305 -4.22 13.14 -13.30
CA VAL A 305 -3.41 12.50 -14.34
C VAL A 305 -2.67 11.33 -13.69
N LEU A 306 -2.87 10.12 -14.21
CA LEU A 306 -2.36 8.90 -13.61
C LEU A 306 -0.85 8.74 -13.83
N LEU A 307 -0.14 8.24 -12.81
CA LEU A 307 1.31 8.07 -12.85
C LEU A 307 1.83 7.13 -13.97
N ASN A 308 0.99 6.24 -14.49
CA ASN A 308 1.32 5.34 -15.60
C ASN A 308 1.25 6.01 -17.00
N VAL A 309 0.88 7.29 -17.09
CA VAL A 309 0.91 8.01 -18.36
C VAL A 309 2.34 8.02 -18.95
N PRO A 310 2.54 7.65 -20.24
CA PRO A 310 3.89 7.60 -20.81
C PRO A 310 4.50 9.00 -20.91
N LEU A 311 5.54 9.26 -20.13
CA LEU A 311 6.23 10.57 -20.11
C LEU A 311 6.77 11.00 -21.48
N ASP A 312 7.30 10.05 -22.27
CA ASP A 312 7.80 10.34 -23.61
C ASP A 312 6.66 10.72 -24.57
N SER A 313 5.45 10.19 -24.36
CA SER A 313 4.26 10.62 -25.11
C SER A 313 3.88 12.06 -24.80
N ILE A 314 3.97 12.48 -23.54
CA ILE A 314 3.73 13.87 -23.13
C ILE A 314 4.80 14.78 -23.74
N LYS A 315 6.08 14.45 -23.54
CA LYS A 315 7.22 15.31 -23.90
C LYS A 315 7.45 15.41 -25.40
N CYS A 316 7.42 14.27 -26.12
CA CYS A 316 7.84 14.20 -27.52
C CYS A 316 6.69 13.98 -28.51
N HIS A 317 5.58 13.39 -28.05
CA HIS A 317 4.42 13.12 -28.91
C HIS A 317 3.23 14.04 -28.64
N LYS A 318 3.44 15.09 -27.83
CA LYS A 318 2.50 16.18 -27.59
C LYS A 318 1.19 15.74 -26.93
N TRP A 319 1.20 14.62 -26.20
CA TRP A 319 0.06 14.21 -25.38
C TRP A 319 -0.20 15.22 -24.27
N GLY A 320 -1.48 15.48 -24.00
CA GLY A 320 -1.92 16.54 -23.10
C GLY A 320 -1.82 17.95 -23.66
N SER A 321 -1.45 18.12 -24.94
CA SER A 321 -1.47 19.40 -25.65
C SER A 321 -2.19 19.25 -26.99
N LEU A 322 -1.49 19.14 -28.11
CA LEU A 322 -2.11 18.92 -29.44
C LEU A 322 -2.78 17.56 -29.59
N LYS A 323 -2.33 16.55 -28.82
CA LYS A 323 -3.01 15.26 -28.72
C LYS A 323 -3.61 15.18 -27.32
N PRO A 324 -4.91 14.90 -27.16
CA PRO A 324 -5.50 14.75 -25.85
C PRO A 324 -4.86 13.57 -25.10
N LEU A 325 -4.80 13.65 -23.77
CA LEU A 325 -4.51 12.46 -22.96
C LEU A 325 -5.68 11.48 -23.09
N PRO A 326 -5.42 10.21 -23.42
CA PRO A 326 -6.47 9.21 -23.48
C PRO A 326 -7.18 9.03 -22.13
N ASN A 327 -8.49 8.76 -22.15
CA ASN A 327 -9.30 8.68 -20.92
C ASN A 327 -8.70 7.70 -19.88
N ARG A 328 -8.11 6.59 -20.34
CA ARG A 328 -7.46 5.59 -19.47
C ARG A 328 -6.28 6.07 -18.61
N PHE A 329 -5.80 7.30 -18.82
CA PHE A 329 -4.71 7.92 -18.09
C PHE A 329 -5.16 9.12 -17.24
N VAL A 330 -6.46 9.37 -17.15
CA VAL A 330 -7.03 10.46 -16.37
C VAL A 330 -8.20 9.96 -15.53
N LEU A 331 -8.52 10.68 -14.46
CA LEU A 331 -9.79 10.50 -13.74
C LEU A 331 -10.46 11.86 -13.63
N THR A 332 -11.70 11.92 -14.09
CA THR A 332 -12.56 13.08 -13.99
C THR A 332 -13.09 13.26 -12.56
N LEU A 333 -13.62 14.45 -12.25
CA LEU A 333 -14.20 14.70 -10.92
C LEU A 333 -15.37 13.75 -10.60
N GLN A 334 -16.16 13.40 -11.61
CA GLN A 334 -17.28 12.46 -11.45
C GLN A 334 -16.77 11.06 -11.10
N GLU A 335 -15.80 10.54 -11.85
CA GLU A 335 -15.24 9.20 -11.61
C GLU A 335 -14.53 9.14 -10.24
N ILE A 336 -13.84 10.22 -9.85
CA ILE A 336 -13.27 10.36 -8.50
C ILE A 336 -14.35 10.31 -7.43
N ASP A 337 -15.48 11.00 -7.62
CA ASP A 337 -16.60 11.01 -6.67
C ASP A 337 -17.27 9.63 -6.54
N GLU A 338 -17.43 8.91 -7.66
CA GLU A 338 -17.93 7.53 -7.68
C GLU A 338 -17.02 6.59 -6.89
N ILE A 339 -15.69 6.69 -7.10
CA ILE A 339 -14.69 5.89 -6.37
C ILE A 339 -14.71 6.21 -4.86
N GLU A 340 -14.70 7.49 -4.48
CA GLU A 340 -14.68 7.89 -3.07
C GLU A 340 -15.99 7.55 -2.35
N THR A 341 -17.13 7.62 -3.06
CA THR A 341 -18.44 7.19 -2.52
C THR A 341 -18.44 5.70 -2.19
N ALA A 342 -17.89 4.86 -3.07
CA ALA A 342 -17.73 3.43 -2.82
C ALA A 342 -16.78 3.16 -1.64
N ILE A 343 -15.62 3.82 -1.59
CA ILE A 343 -14.67 3.75 -0.47
C ILE A 343 -15.36 4.09 0.85
N ASN A 344 -16.13 5.17 0.91
CA ASN A 344 -16.83 5.60 2.12
C ASN A 344 -17.87 4.56 2.58
N SER A 345 -18.59 3.95 1.63
CA SER A 345 -19.55 2.89 1.90
C SER A 345 -18.88 1.62 2.43
N TYR A 346 -17.79 1.17 1.80
CA TYR A 346 -17.00 0.03 2.27
C TYR A 346 -16.41 0.27 3.66
N ASN A 347 -15.85 1.45 3.91
CA ASN A 347 -15.27 1.82 5.20
C ASN A 347 -16.32 1.85 6.31
N THR A 348 -17.55 2.27 6.00
CA THR A 348 -18.69 2.22 6.93
C THR A 348 -19.04 0.77 7.27
N ILE A 349 -19.12 -0.11 6.28
CA ILE A 349 -19.38 -1.54 6.47
C ILE A 349 -18.28 -2.19 7.33
N LEU A 350 -17.00 -1.97 6.99
CA LEU A 350 -15.86 -2.52 7.73
C LEU A 350 -15.87 -2.10 9.20
N LYS A 351 -16.18 -0.82 9.47
CA LYS A 351 -16.29 -0.29 10.84
C LYS A 351 -17.45 -0.92 11.61
N ASN A 352 -18.61 -1.08 10.97
CA ASN A 352 -19.78 -1.70 11.59
C ASN A 352 -19.55 -3.18 11.89
N ILE A 353 -18.89 -3.92 10.99
CA ILE A 353 -18.51 -5.32 11.22
C ILE A 353 -17.55 -5.42 12.40
N ALA A 354 -16.50 -4.59 12.43
CA ALA A 354 -15.54 -4.59 13.53
C ALA A 354 -16.24 -4.34 14.88
N ALA A 355 -17.13 -3.33 14.95
CA ALA A 355 -17.92 -3.05 16.14
C ALA A 355 -18.83 -4.22 16.55
N SER A 356 -19.57 -4.80 15.61
CA SER A 356 -20.50 -5.91 15.89
C SER A 356 -19.81 -7.19 16.38
N LYS A 357 -18.55 -7.41 15.97
CA LYS A 357 -17.75 -8.58 16.34
C LYS A 357 -16.78 -8.33 17.49
N GLY A 358 -16.70 -7.10 18.02
CA GLY A 358 -15.72 -6.73 19.05
C GLY A 358 -14.26 -6.86 18.57
N LEU A 359 -14.02 -6.55 17.28
CA LEU A 359 -12.70 -6.60 16.65
C LEU A 359 -12.01 -5.24 16.76
N ALA A 360 -10.68 -5.25 16.83
CA ALA A 360 -9.92 -4.01 16.71
C ALA A 360 -10.14 -3.40 15.33
N PHE A 361 -10.16 -2.06 15.26
CA PHE A 361 -10.37 -1.34 14.00
C PHE A 361 -9.22 -0.37 13.74
N VAL A 362 -8.63 -0.45 12.54
CA VAL A 362 -7.54 0.43 12.09
C VAL A 362 -8.07 1.39 11.04
N ASP A 363 -7.90 2.69 11.29
CA ASP A 363 -8.24 3.74 10.34
C ASP A 363 -7.06 4.03 9.40
N VAL A 364 -6.86 3.14 8.44
CA VAL A 364 -5.89 3.28 7.34
C VAL A 364 -6.19 4.50 6.48
N ASN A 365 -7.45 4.89 6.32
CA ASN A 365 -7.81 6.13 5.63
C ASN A 365 -7.19 7.36 6.31
N ALA A 366 -7.35 7.49 7.63
CA ALA A 366 -6.71 8.54 8.41
C ALA A 366 -5.18 8.43 8.38
N PHE A 367 -4.62 7.22 8.38
CA PHE A 367 -3.17 7.02 8.23
C PHE A 367 -2.66 7.58 6.90
N PHE A 368 -3.30 7.26 5.78
CA PHE A 368 -2.90 7.77 4.46
C PHE A 368 -3.11 9.29 4.34
N ALA A 369 -4.14 9.84 4.98
CA ALA A 369 -4.31 11.29 5.08
C ALA A 369 -3.14 11.97 5.83
N LYS A 370 -2.66 11.36 6.93
CA LYS A 370 -1.47 11.83 7.65
C LYS A 370 -0.19 11.71 6.82
N ILE A 371 -0.03 10.63 6.06
CA ILE A 371 1.09 10.49 5.11
C ILE A 371 1.03 11.60 4.05
N LYS A 372 -0.15 11.96 3.55
CA LYS A 372 -0.29 13.05 2.58
C LYS A 372 0.12 14.40 3.16
N SER A 373 -0.25 14.70 4.41
CA SER A 373 0.09 15.98 5.06
C SER A 373 1.50 16.02 5.68
N GLY A 374 2.11 14.86 5.94
CA GLY A 374 3.41 14.71 6.57
C GLY A 374 3.32 14.01 7.92
N TYR A 375 3.62 12.72 7.94
CA TYR A 375 3.65 11.89 9.15
C TYR A 375 5.00 12.07 9.84
N VAL A 376 5.02 12.72 11.01
CA VAL A 376 6.25 12.90 11.79
C VAL A 376 6.43 11.69 12.72
N TYR A 377 7.54 10.98 12.56
CA TYR A 377 7.92 9.84 13.40
C TYR A 377 9.37 9.98 13.88
N ASN A 378 9.57 10.03 15.20
CA ASN A 378 10.90 10.21 15.82
C ASN A 378 11.72 11.37 15.21
N GLY A 379 11.07 12.51 14.93
CA GLY A 379 11.69 13.70 14.34
C GLY A 379 11.93 13.63 12.83
N VAL A 380 11.58 12.54 12.16
CA VAL A 380 11.66 12.38 10.70
C VAL A 380 10.27 12.47 10.09
N THR A 381 10.10 13.33 9.09
CA THR A 381 8.84 13.42 8.33
C THR A 381 8.83 12.41 7.21
N VAL A 382 7.84 11.52 7.22
CA VAL A 382 7.52 10.58 6.14
C VAL A 382 6.23 11.05 5.46
N ASN A 383 6.25 11.20 4.13
CA ASN A 383 5.12 11.78 3.40
C ASN A 383 4.86 11.14 2.03
N ALA A 384 3.80 11.61 1.35
CA ALA A 384 3.34 11.09 0.07
C ALA A 384 4.13 11.55 -1.17
N THR A 385 5.20 12.36 -1.01
CA THR A 385 6.02 12.79 -2.15
C THR A 385 6.62 11.56 -2.81
N PHE A 386 6.31 11.35 -4.08
CA PHE A 386 6.78 10.18 -4.82
C PHE A 386 8.32 10.16 -4.87
N VAL A 387 8.91 8.98 -4.69
CA VAL A 387 10.36 8.74 -4.57
C VAL A 387 10.99 9.24 -3.26
N SER A 388 10.84 10.51 -2.90
CA SER A 388 11.60 11.12 -1.80
C SER A 388 10.86 11.23 -0.45
N GLY A 389 9.53 11.07 -0.44
CA GLY A 389 8.72 11.17 0.78
C GLY A 389 8.86 9.97 1.72
N GLY A 390 9.40 8.85 1.24
CA GLY A 390 9.72 7.68 2.03
C GLY A 390 8.54 6.76 2.38
N ALA A 391 7.29 7.19 2.19
CA ALA A 391 6.12 6.35 2.45
C ALA A 391 5.82 5.35 1.32
N TYR A 392 5.81 5.83 0.07
CA TYR A 392 5.42 5.05 -1.11
C TYR A 392 6.63 4.45 -1.81
N SER A 393 6.45 3.22 -2.30
CA SER A 393 7.39 2.54 -3.18
C SER A 393 7.35 3.11 -4.59
N LEU A 394 8.21 2.62 -5.48
CA LEU A 394 8.37 3.13 -6.85
C LEU A 394 7.19 2.81 -7.80
N ASP A 395 6.14 2.16 -7.31
CA ASP A 395 4.85 2.05 -8.02
C ASP A 395 3.85 3.15 -7.64
N GLY A 396 4.13 3.94 -6.59
CA GLY A 396 3.26 5.01 -6.11
C GLY A 396 1.96 4.53 -5.46
N LEU A 397 1.78 3.21 -5.33
CA LEU A 397 0.57 2.57 -4.81
C LEU A 397 0.83 1.90 -3.47
N ASN A 398 1.85 1.05 -3.42
CA ASN A 398 2.21 0.28 -2.24
C ASN A 398 3.25 1.03 -1.41
N LEU A 399 3.28 0.73 -0.12
CA LEU A 399 4.21 1.35 0.82
C LEU A 399 5.62 0.76 0.69
N THR A 400 6.63 1.55 1.03
CA THR A 400 7.99 1.05 1.30
C THR A 400 8.00 0.16 2.55
N PRO A 401 9.11 -0.55 2.86
CA PRO A 401 9.31 -1.17 4.16
C PRO A 401 9.08 -0.21 5.33
N ARG A 402 9.57 1.04 5.23
CA ARG A 402 9.30 2.10 6.21
C ARG A 402 7.83 2.46 6.33
N GLY A 403 7.13 2.62 5.21
CA GLY A 403 5.69 2.90 5.22
C GLY A 403 4.88 1.74 5.83
N ASN A 404 5.24 0.49 5.54
CA ASN A 404 4.64 -0.70 6.14
C ASN A 404 4.90 -0.80 7.64
N ALA A 405 6.09 -0.40 8.12
CA ALA A 405 6.39 -0.36 9.55
C ALA A 405 5.52 0.68 10.29
N LEU A 406 5.31 1.86 9.70
CA LEU A 406 4.37 2.85 10.24
C LEU A 406 2.93 2.32 10.24
N LEU A 407 2.51 1.65 9.16
CA LEU A 407 1.20 1.02 9.10
C LEU A 407 1.04 -0.06 10.18
N ALA A 408 2.04 -0.93 10.37
CA ALA A 408 2.05 -1.93 11.42
C ALA A 408 1.91 -1.31 12.81
N ASN A 409 2.51 -0.15 13.06
CA ASN A 409 2.33 0.58 14.32
C ASN A 409 0.88 1.05 14.52
N GLU A 410 0.15 1.44 13.47
CA GLU A 410 -1.27 1.75 13.59
C GLU A 410 -2.11 0.50 13.91
N PHE A 411 -1.74 -0.67 13.39
CA PHE A 411 -2.34 -1.95 13.80
C PHE A 411 -2.06 -2.24 15.28
N ILE A 412 -0.80 -2.12 15.74
CA ILE A 412 -0.40 -2.35 17.13
C ILE A 412 -1.18 -1.44 18.08
N LYS A 413 -1.30 -0.14 17.76
CA LYS A 413 -2.09 0.83 18.55
C LYS A 413 -3.54 0.40 18.70
N ALA A 414 -4.18 -0.03 17.60
CA ALA A 414 -5.57 -0.48 17.62
C ALA A 414 -5.72 -1.76 18.46
N ILE A 415 -4.82 -2.73 18.30
CA ILE A 415 -4.84 -3.99 19.04
C ILE A 415 -4.64 -3.75 20.55
N ASN A 416 -3.64 -2.95 20.92
CA ASN A 416 -3.39 -2.57 22.31
C ASN A 416 -4.62 -1.90 22.94
N THR A 417 -5.22 -0.95 22.22
CA THR A 417 -6.41 -0.22 22.69
C THR A 417 -7.61 -1.15 22.89
N THR A 418 -7.91 -2.03 21.93
CA THR A 418 -9.10 -2.89 21.97
C THR A 418 -8.96 -4.04 22.96
N TYR A 419 -7.76 -4.60 23.10
CA TYR A 419 -7.55 -5.85 23.84
C TYR A 419 -6.75 -5.70 25.12
N SER A 420 -6.41 -4.48 25.51
CA SER A 420 -5.60 -4.17 26.69
C SER A 420 -4.25 -4.89 26.67
N SER A 421 -3.67 -5.05 25.47
CA SER A 421 -2.30 -5.52 25.29
C SER A 421 -1.32 -4.34 25.33
N THR A 422 -0.03 -4.64 25.55
CA THR A 422 1.04 -3.64 25.68
C THR A 422 2.19 -3.92 24.70
N MET A 423 1.88 -4.42 23.51
CA MET A 423 2.89 -4.65 22.48
C MET A 423 3.60 -3.34 22.10
N PRO A 424 4.94 -3.30 22.08
CA PRO A 424 5.66 -2.12 21.65
C PRO A 424 5.48 -1.90 20.14
N GLU A 425 5.56 -0.64 19.73
CA GLU A 425 5.67 -0.28 18.33
C GLU A 425 7.05 -0.67 17.76
N THR A 426 7.11 -1.00 16.47
CA THR A 426 8.41 -1.17 15.79
C THR A 426 9.04 0.18 15.49
N ASN A 427 10.37 0.25 15.48
CA ASN A 427 11.08 1.44 15.00
C ASN A 427 11.02 1.52 13.48
N ALA A 428 10.10 2.33 12.95
CA ALA A 428 9.93 2.48 11.51
C ALA A 428 11.18 3.02 10.79
N LEU A 429 12.07 3.74 11.47
CA LEU A 429 13.31 4.26 10.87
C LEU A 429 14.37 3.19 10.65
N SER A 430 14.24 2.02 11.28
CA SER A 430 15.10 0.85 11.01
C SER A 430 14.80 0.21 9.65
N TYR A 431 13.69 0.57 9.01
CA TYR A 431 13.27 0.01 7.73
C TYR A 431 13.66 0.97 6.58
N PRO A 432 14.10 0.41 5.44
CA PRO A 432 14.50 1.22 4.30
C PRO A 432 13.29 1.92 3.65
N ALA A 433 13.56 3.11 3.12
CA ALA A 433 12.70 3.76 2.14
C ALA A 433 13.23 3.47 0.73
N VAL A 434 12.81 4.24 -0.28
CA VAL A 434 13.47 4.20 -1.59
C VAL A 434 14.96 4.54 -1.43
N ILE A 435 15.81 3.68 -1.95
CA ILE A 435 17.27 3.86 -1.92
C ILE A 435 17.67 4.78 -3.09
N PHE A 436 18.41 5.84 -2.77
CA PHE A 436 18.97 6.74 -3.77
C PHE A 436 20.37 6.26 -4.20
N PRO A 437 20.69 6.30 -5.50
CA PRO A 437 21.98 5.90 -6.02
C PRO A 437 23.11 6.87 -5.68
#